data_AF-A0A7C6RVW1-F1
#
_entry.id   AF-A0A7C6RVW1-F1
#
_cell.length_a   1.000
_cell.length_b   1.000
_cell.length_c   1.000
_cell.angle_alpha   90.00
_cell.angle_beta   90.00
_cell.angle_gamma   90.00
#
_symmetry.space_group_name_H-M   'P 1'
#
loop_
_entity.id
_entity.type
_entity.pdbx_description
1 polymer ?
#
loop_
_entity_poly.entity_id
_entity_poly.type
_entity_poly.pdbx_seq_one_letter_code
_entity_poly.pdbx_strand_id
1 'polypeptide(L)'
;TRAVREGGICYLDEVVEARKDTTVVLHPLADDRRVLPIERTGEILPAPPSFMLVVSYNPGYQNLLKNLKPSTRQRFLALRFDFPTPEREQAIVIGETGCDALTARQLVKLGHTFRALKEHDLDEVPSTRLLVYAAQLIRGGMDRITACRIALVEALTDDEQTAAALLEVVNASFA
;
A
#
# COMPACT_ATOMS: atom_id res chain seq x y z
N THR A 1 -0.32 -14.38 19.64
CA THR A 1 0.59 -14.04 20.75
C THR A 1 2.02 -14.58 20.59
N ARG A 2 2.29 -15.48 19.63
CA ARG A 2 3.63 -16.03 19.37
C ARG A 2 4.74 -14.97 19.27
N ALA A 3 4.53 -13.90 18.50
CA ALA A 3 5.50 -12.82 18.36
C ALA A 3 5.90 -12.17 19.70
N VAL A 4 4.95 -11.97 20.61
CA VAL A 4 5.22 -11.45 21.96
C VAL A 4 5.99 -12.48 22.79
N ARG A 5 5.63 -13.77 22.73
CA ARG A 5 6.30 -14.81 23.52
C ARG A 5 7.74 -15.07 23.08
N GLU A 6 7.98 -15.04 21.77
CA GLU A 6 9.28 -15.39 21.17
C GLU A 6 10.15 -14.16 20.87
N GLY A 7 9.60 -12.94 21.03
CA GLY A 7 10.32 -11.71 20.77
C GLY A 7 10.57 -11.45 19.28
N GLY A 8 9.55 -11.67 18.46
CA GLY A 8 9.56 -11.38 17.03
C GLY A 8 9.03 -9.98 16.69
N ILE A 9 9.04 -9.67 15.39
CA ILE A 9 8.38 -8.49 14.84
C ILE A 9 6.90 -8.83 14.60
N CYS A 10 5.99 -8.07 15.21
CA CYS A 10 4.56 -8.12 14.92
C CYS A 10 4.21 -6.96 13.98
N TYR A 11 3.99 -7.27 12.71
CA TYR A 11 3.53 -6.32 11.72
C TYR A 11 2.01 -6.39 11.58
N LEU A 12 1.33 -5.28 11.88
CA LEU A 12 -0.11 -5.14 11.71
C LEU A 12 -0.37 -4.25 10.51
N ASP A 13 -0.74 -4.89 9.40
CA ASP A 13 -1.10 -4.18 8.18
C ASP A 13 -2.51 -3.60 8.28
N GLU A 14 -2.70 -2.43 7.67
CA GLU A 14 -3.96 -1.68 7.64
C GLU A 14 -4.68 -1.58 9.01
N VAL A 15 -3.94 -1.18 10.04
CA VAL A 15 -4.42 -1.20 11.45
C VAL A 15 -5.70 -0.38 11.69
N VAL A 16 -6.02 0.56 10.78
CA VAL A 16 -7.24 1.37 10.82
C VAL A 16 -8.51 0.61 10.45
N GLU A 17 -8.39 -0.52 9.75
CA GLU A 17 -9.52 -1.41 9.40
C GLU A 17 -9.87 -2.37 10.54
N ALA A 18 -8.97 -2.53 11.53
CA ALA A 18 -9.24 -3.31 12.71
C ALA A 18 -10.35 -2.66 13.57
N ARG A 19 -11.14 -3.50 14.27
CA ARG A 19 -12.10 -3.01 15.26
C ARG A 19 -11.39 -2.15 16.30
N LYS A 20 -12.03 -1.05 16.71
CA LYS A 20 -11.45 -0.08 17.65
C LYS A 20 -10.97 -0.75 18.95
N ASP A 21 -11.77 -1.67 19.44
CA ASP A 21 -11.56 -2.49 20.63
C ASP A 21 -10.29 -3.35 20.52
N THR A 22 -9.97 -3.83 19.31
CA THR A 22 -8.72 -4.56 19.02
C THR A 22 -7.49 -3.64 19.09
N THR A 23 -7.60 -2.39 18.62
CA THR A 23 -6.46 -1.45 18.63
C THR A 23 -6.08 -0.98 20.03
N VAL A 24 -7.02 -0.96 20.98
CA VAL A 24 -6.77 -0.56 22.38
C VAL A 24 -5.95 -1.61 23.13
N VAL A 25 -6.12 -2.90 22.80
CA VAL A 25 -5.34 -4.01 23.38
C VAL A 25 -3.84 -3.87 23.09
N LEU A 26 -3.47 -3.12 22.05
CA LEU A 26 -2.08 -2.88 21.66
C LEU A 26 -1.43 -1.73 22.46
N HIS A 27 -2.20 -0.89 23.16
CA HIS A 27 -1.65 0.26 23.89
C HIS A 27 -0.59 -0.14 24.92
N PRO A 28 -0.77 -1.19 25.74
CA PRO A 28 0.24 -1.61 26.71
C PRO A 28 1.49 -2.24 26.05
N LEU A 29 1.41 -2.68 24.79
CA LEU A 29 2.57 -3.15 24.03
C LEU A 29 3.41 -1.99 23.45
N ALA A 30 2.77 -0.84 23.22
CA ALA A 30 3.38 0.34 22.62
C ALA A 30 3.79 1.42 23.64
N ASP A 31 3.57 1.20 24.94
CA ASP A 31 4.04 2.06 26.02
C ASP A 31 5.09 1.35 26.89
N ASP A 32 5.58 2.04 27.92
CA ASP A 32 6.67 1.57 28.78
C ASP A 32 6.37 0.24 29.50
N ARG A 33 5.09 -0.16 29.61
CA ARG A 33 4.72 -1.41 30.27
C ARG A 33 5.16 -2.63 29.44
N ARG A 34 5.16 -2.52 28.11
CA ARG A 34 5.50 -3.61 27.17
C ARG A 34 4.85 -4.95 27.54
N VAL A 35 3.53 -4.96 27.75
CA VAL A 35 2.76 -6.19 28.07
C VAL A 35 1.59 -6.41 27.10
N LEU A 36 1.19 -7.67 26.90
CA LEU A 36 -0.04 -8.02 26.20
C LEU A 36 -1.02 -8.73 27.16
N PRO A 37 -2.12 -8.07 27.58
CA PRO A 37 -3.17 -8.72 28.34
C PRO A 37 -4.03 -9.62 27.44
N ILE A 38 -4.33 -10.84 27.92
CA ILE A 38 -5.20 -11.81 27.27
C ILE A 38 -6.42 -12.04 28.16
N GLU A 39 -7.49 -11.29 27.93
CA GLU A 39 -8.69 -11.29 28.79
C GLU A 39 -9.30 -12.68 28.96
N ARG A 40 -9.36 -13.48 27.88
CA ARG A 40 -9.98 -14.82 27.90
C ARG A 40 -9.24 -15.81 28.80
N THR A 41 -7.94 -15.64 29.01
CA THR A 41 -7.12 -16.54 29.85
C THR A 41 -6.70 -15.88 31.17
N GLY A 42 -6.94 -14.58 31.33
CA GLY A 42 -6.42 -13.80 32.45
C GLY A 42 -4.89 -13.62 32.44
N GLU A 43 -4.21 -14.03 31.36
CA GLU A 43 -2.75 -13.99 31.27
C GLU A 43 -2.27 -12.60 30.88
N ILE A 44 -1.15 -12.15 31.47
CA ILE A 44 -0.45 -10.93 31.07
C ILE A 44 0.93 -11.34 30.56
N LEU A 45 1.15 -11.17 29.26
CA LEU A 45 2.42 -11.53 28.63
C LEU A 45 3.40 -10.36 28.66
N PRO A 46 4.56 -10.46 29.34
CA PRO A 46 5.63 -9.49 29.16
C PRO A 46 6.26 -9.66 27.78
N ALA A 47 6.40 -8.56 27.04
CA ALA A 47 7.11 -8.56 25.77
C ALA A 47 8.63 -8.49 26.03
N PRO A 48 9.43 -9.44 25.50
CA PRO A 48 10.87 -9.45 25.67
C PRO A 48 11.52 -8.26 24.95
N PRO A 49 12.76 -7.88 25.29
CA PRO A 49 13.44 -6.75 24.67
C PRO A 49 13.47 -6.79 23.13
N SER A 50 13.60 -7.98 22.55
CA SER A 50 13.63 -8.22 21.10
C SER A 50 12.28 -8.03 20.38
N PHE A 51 11.17 -8.01 21.10
CA PHE A 51 9.86 -7.78 20.49
C PHE A 51 9.76 -6.38 19.87
N MET A 52 9.22 -6.31 18.66
CA MET A 52 8.94 -5.06 17.95
C MET A 52 7.51 -5.05 17.43
N LEU A 53 6.80 -3.94 17.66
CA LEU A 53 5.48 -3.69 17.09
C LEU A 53 5.62 -2.71 15.92
N VAL A 54 5.15 -3.12 14.74
CA VAL A 54 5.12 -2.30 13.53
C VAL A 54 3.68 -2.23 13.03
N VAL A 55 3.23 -1.05 12.64
CA VAL A 55 1.88 -0.83 12.10
C VAL A 55 1.96 -0.03 10.80
N SER A 56 1.08 -0.34 9.84
CA SER A 56 0.88 0.46 8.62
C SER A 56 -0.58 0.86 8.48
N TYR A 57 -0.80 2.01 7.82
CA TYR A 57 -2.12 2.47 7.40
C TYR A 57 -1.96 3.49 6.27
N ASN A 58 -3.00 3.61 5.43
CA ASN A 58 -3.04 4.59 4.35
C ASN A 58 -3.82 5.83 4.80
N PRO A 59 -3.17 6.99 5.02
CA PRO A 59 -3.87 8.20 5.44
C PRO A 59 -4.76 8.73 4.31
N GLY A 60 -5.97 9.18 4.66
CA GLY A 60 -6.88 9.83 3.70
C GLY A 60 -7.72 8.89 2.84
N TYR A 61 -7.70 7.58 3.10
CA TYR A 61 -8.56 6.62 2.40
C TYR A 61 -10.01 6.75 2.90
N GLN A 62 -10.89 7.27 2.03
CA GLN A 62 -12.36 7.42 1.99
C GLN A 62 -13.20 7.67 3.27
N ASN A 63 -12.68 7.53 4.49
CA ASN A 63 -13.43 7.78 5.72
C ASN A 63 -12.60 8.57 6.72
N LEU A 64 -12.91 9.85 6.88
CA LEU A 64 -12.42 10.71 7.98
C LEU A 64 -12.56 10.02 9.36
N LEU A 65 -13.53 9.10 9.47
CA LEU A 65 -13.86 8.31 10.66
C LEU A 65 -12.93 7.11 10.93
N LYS A 66 -12.08 6.72 9.98
CA LYS A 66 -11.13 5.61 10.07
C LYS A 66 -9.67 6.08 10.20
N ASN A 67 -9.45 7.20 10.87
CA ASN A 67 -8.09 7.63 11.21
C ASN A 67 -7.64 7.05 12.55
N LEU A 68 -6.34 6.78 12.69
CA LEU A 68 -5.75 6.50 14.00
C LEU A 68 -5.97 7.70 14.93
N LYS A 69 -6.50 7.42 16.13
CA LYS A 69 -6.65 8.44 17.18
C LYS A 69 -5.28 9.06 17.49
N PRO A 70 -5.21 10.38 17.79
CA PRO A 70 -3.95 11.04 18.16
C PRO A 70 -3.20 10.33 19.29
N SER A 71 -3.94 9.81 20.29
CA SER A 71 -3.35 9.04 21.39
C SER A 71 -2.64 7.77 20.91
N THR A 72 -3.20 7.03 19.96
CA THR A 72 -2.51 5.86 19.38
C THR A 72 -1.27 6.30 18.61
N ARG A 73 -1.36 7.35 17.78
CA ARG A 73 -0.22 7.85 16.98
C ARG A 73 0.96 8.31 17.83
N GLN A 74 0.70 8.94 18.98
CA GLN A 74 1.74 9.43 19.90
C GLN A 74 2.53 8.31 20.60
N ARG A 75 2.15 7.04 20.41
CA ARG A 75 2.89 5.85 20.91
C ARG A 75 3.85 5.26 19.89
N PHE A 76 3.92 5.80 18.68
CA PHE A 76 4.75 5.26 17.60
C PHE A 76 5.72 6.30 17.05
N LEU A 77 6.89 5.83 16.65
CA LEU A 77 7.71 6.52 15.65
C LEU A 77 7.06 6.33 14.28
N ALA A 78 7.07 7.38 13.45
CA ALA A 78 6.38 7.37 12.17
C ALA A 78 7.37 7.57 11.00
N LEU A 79 7.22 6.73 9.98
CA LEU A 79 7.83 6.91 8.67
C LEU A 79 6.71 7.16 7.67
N ARG A 80 6.91 8.15 6.79
CA ARG A 80 5.98 8.42 5.69
C ARG A 80 6.58 7.85 4.41
N PHE A 81 5.79 7.03 3.72
CA PHE A 81 6.13 6.51 2.41
C PHE A 81 5.31 7.26 1.36
N ASP A 82 5.91 7.41 0.19
CA ASP A 82 5.29 7.93 -1.02
C ASP A 82 5.79 7.06 -2.20
N PHE A 83 5.25 7.30 -3.38
CA PHE A 83 5.75 6.64 -4.59
C PHE A 83 7.25 6.95 -4.79
N PRO A 84 8.05 5.98 -5.27
CA PRO A 84 9.47 6.23 -5.52
C PRO A 84 9.70 7.28 -6.61
N THR A 85 10.93 7.79 -6.73
CA THR A 85 11.30 8.58 -7.92
C THR A 85 11.16 7.72 -9.19
N PRO A 86 10.94 8.31 -10.37
CA PRO A 86 10.77 7.56 -11.61
C PRO A 86 11.91 6.55 -11.86
N GLU A 87 13.15 6.93 -11.58
CA GLU A 87 14.33 6.07 -11.77
C GLU A 87 14.32 4.88 -10.82
N ARG A 88 13.91 5.11 -9.55
CA ARG A 88 13.82 4.06 -8.55
C ARG A 88 12.63 3.13 -8.81
N GLU A 89 11.50 3.67 -9.23
CA GLU A 89 10.31 2.90 -9.57
C GLU A 89 10.57 2.03 -10.82
N GLN A 90 11.28 2.57 -11.81
CA GLN A 90 11.70 1.80 -12.98
C GLN A 90 12.59 0.62 -12.57
N ALA A 91 13.57 0.85 -11.68
CA ALA A 91 14.43 -0.23 -11.18
C ALA A 91 13.63 -1.30 -10.42
N ILE A 92 12.60 -0.91 -9.67
CA ILE A 92 11.69 -1.84 -8.99
C ILE A 92 10.92 -2.66 -10.02
N VAL A 93 10.28 -2.02 -11.00
CA VAL A 93 9.50 -2.73 -12.03
C VAL A 93 10.38 -3.71 -12.81
N ILE A 94 11.60 -3.32 -13.20
CA ILE A 94 12.56 -4.22 -13.86
C ILE A 94 12.95 -5.37 -12.93
N GLY A 95 13.26 -5.09 -11.65
CA GLY A 95 13.69 -6.10 -10.68
C GLY A 95 12.60 -7.14 -10.38
N GLU A 96 11.36 -6.71 -10.20
CA GLU A 96 10.22 -7.58 -9.86
C GLU A 96 9.70 -8.37 -11.06
N THR A 97 9.89 -7.88 -12.28
CA THR A 97 9.24 -8.45 -13.46
C THR A 97 10.19 -8.96 -14.52
N GLY A 98 11.45 -8.53 -14.54
CA GLY A 98 12.40 -8.84 -15.61
C GLY A 98 12.00 -8.29 -16.99
N CYS A 99 11.10 -7.30 -17.07
CA CYS A 99 10.78 -6.64 -18.33
C CYS A 99 11.94 -5.75 -18.82
N ASP A 100 11.91 -5.38 -20.10
CA ASP A 100 12.93 -4.51 -20.67
C ASP A 100 12.80 -3.05 -20.15
N ALA A 101 13.91 -2.32 -20.22
CA ALA A 101 14.00 -0.96 -19.66
C ALA A 101 13.04 0.03 -20.35
N LEU A 102 12.71 -0.17 -21.63
CA LEU A 102 11.77 0.71 -22.34
C LEU A 102 10.35 0.50 -21.81
N THR A 103 9.91 -0.75 -21.68
CA THR A 103 8.61 -1.10 -21.10
C THR A 103 8.47 -0.55 -19.67
N ALA A 104 9.46 -0.77 -18.80
CA ALA A 104 9.43 -0.25 -17.43
C ALA A 104 9.34 1.29 -17.40
N ARG A 105 10.13 1.98 -18.23
CA ARG A 105 10.11 3.45 -18.32
C ARG A 105 8.75 3.98 -18.78
N GLN A 106 8.12 3.34 -19.78
CA GLN A 106 6.82 3.74 -20.29
C GLN A 106 5.72 3.55 -19.23
N LEU A 107 5.72 2.42 -18.52
CA LEU A 107 4.76 2.16 -17.45
C LEU A 107 4.91 3.12 -16.27
N VAL A 108 6.15 3.42 -15.85
CA VAL A 108 6.40 4.41 -14.79
C VAL A 108 5.93 5.79 -15.23
N LYS A 109 6.25 6.21 -16.46
CA LYS A 109 5.76 7.49 -16.99
C LYS A 109 4.23 7.55 -16.97
N LEU A 110 3.56 6.51 -17.44
CA LEU A 110 2.10 6.40 -17.41
C LEU A 110 1.54 6.47 -15.98
N GLY A 111 2.14 5.73 -15.04
CA GLY A 111 1.76 5.76 -13.62
C GLY A 111 1.87 7.16 -13.02
N HIS A 112 2.95 7.89 -13.32
CA HIS A 112 3.10 9.29 -12.91
C HIS A 112 2.07 10.21 -13.55
N THR A 113 1.73 10.02 -14.83
CA THR A 113 0.65 10.76 -15.48
C THR A 113 -0.69 10.54 -14.78
N PHE A 114 -1.05 9.29 -14.47
CA PHE A 114 -2.28 8.97 -13.75
C PHE A 114 -2.28 9.56 -12.34
N ARG A 115 -1.15 9.52 -11.62
CA ARG A 115 -1.04 10.12 -10.28
C ARG A 115 -1.22 11.63 -10.29
N ALA A 116 -0.80 12.31 -11.36
CA ALA A 116 -1.03 13.74 -11.52
C ALA A 116 -2.50 14.09 -11.80
N LEU A 117 -3.30 13.15 -12.32
CA LEU A 117 -4.74 13.32 -12.52
C LEU A 117 -5.57 13.20 -11.23
N LYS A 118 -4.96 12.90 -10.09
CA LYS A 118 -5.67 12.81 -8.80
C LYS A 118 -6.45 14.08 -8.45
N GLU A 119 -5.97 15.24 -8.90
CA GLU A 119 -6.65 16.53 -8.69
C GLU A 119 -7.88 16.74 -9.59
N HIS A 120 -8.16 15.79 -10.49
CA HIS A 120 -9.21 15.81 -11.51
C HIS A 120 -10.14 14.59 -11.41
N ASP A 121 -10.64 14.30 -10.21
CA ASP A 121 -11.68 13.29 -9.94
C ASP A 121 -11.27 11.80 -10.05
N LEU A 122 -9.98 11.49 -9.91
CA LEU A 122 -9.54 10.11 -9.64
C LEU A 122 -9.56 9.81 -8.13
N ASP A 123 -10.50 8.96 -7.73
CA ASP A 123 -10.61 8.46 -6.34
C ASP A 123 -9.33 7.74 -5.90
N GLU A 124 -8.72 6.98 -6.82
CA GLU A 124 -7.50 6.24 -6.60
C GLU A 124 -6.45 6.49 -7.68
N VAL A 125 -5.19 6.31 -7.33
CA VAL A 125 -4.06 6.45 -8.26
C VAL A 125 -3.31 5.13 -8.34
N PRO A 126 -2.66 4.82 -9.49
CA PRO A 126 -2.01 3.54 -9.64
C PRO A 126 -0.83 3.40 -8.68
N SER A 127 -0.89 2.36 -7.86
CA SER A 127 0.24 1.94 -7.05
C SER A 127 1.35 1.32 -7.90
N THR A 128 2.57 1.28 -7.37
CA THR A 128 3.69 0.56 -8.02
C THR A 128 3.33 -0.92 -8.27
N ARG A 129 2.47 -1.52 -7.43
CA ARG A 129 1.96 -2.89 -7.61
C ARG A 129 1.23 -3.05 -8.95
N LEU A 130 0.40 -2.09 -9.33
CA LEU A 130 -0.33 -2.17 -10.61
C LEU A 130 0.62 -2.03 -11.81
N LEU A 131 1.67 -1.23 -11.69
CA LEU A 131 2.73 -1.14 -12.72
C LEU A 131 3.48 -2.46 -12.88
N VAL A 132 3.77 -3.15 -11.76
CA VAL A 132 4.36 -4.49 -11.76
C VAL A 132 3.43 -5.49 -12.46
N TYR A 133 2.12 -5.47 -12.19
CA TYR A 133 1.17 -6.35 -12.88
C TYR A 133 1.11 -6.07 -14.38
N ALA A 134 1.03 -4.80 -14.80
CA ALA A 134 1.06 -4.43 -16.22
C ALA A 134 2.33 -4.93 -16.92
N ALA A 135 3.50 -4.77 -16.28
CA ALA A 135 4.77 -5.26 -16.79
C ALA A 135 4.82 -6.79 -16.90
N GLN A 136 4.28 -7.52 -15.91
CA GLN A 136 4.19 -8.98 -15.95
C GLN A 136 3.30 -9.47 -17.11
N LEU A 137 2.16 -8.83 -17.34
CA LEU A 137 1.27 -9.16 -18.46
C LEU A 137 1.96 -8.91 -19.81
N ILE A 138 2.60 -7.76 -19.99
CA ILE A 138 3.33 -7.43 -21.23
C ILE A 138 4.46 -8.43 -21.47
N ARG A 139 5.24 -8.77 -20.42
CA ARG A 139 6.29 -9.79 -20.52
C ARG A 139 5.73 -11.16 -20.87
N GLY A 140 4.51 -11.47 -20.40
CA GLY A 140 3.77 -12.68 -20.76
C GLY A 140 3.28 -12.72 -22.21
N GLY A 141 3.55 -11.69 -23.01
CA GLY A 141 3.16 -11.60 -24.42
C GLY A 141 1.82 -10.90 -24.66
N MET A 142 1.21 -10.32 -23.63
CA MET A 142 0.00 -9.52 -23.80
C MET A 142 0.32 -8.20 -24.49
N ASP A 143 -0.58 -7.76 -25.37
CA ASP A 143 -0.52 -6.41 -25.95
C ASP A 143 -0.47 -5.33 -24.85
N ARG A 144 0.29 -4.26 -25.10
CA ARG A 144 0.59 -3.21 -24.11
C ARG A 144 -0.66 -2.43 -23.69
N ILE A 145 -1.55 -2.13 -24.64
CA ILE A 145 -2.77 -1.39 -24.36
C ILE A 145 -3.71 -2.26 -23.54
N THR A 146 -3.86 -3.52 -23.93
CA THR A 146 -4.69 -4.51 -23.23
C THR A 146 -4.19 -4.77 -21.81
N ALA A 147 -2.88 -4.92 -21.62
CA ALA A 147 -2.26 -5.10 -20.31
C ALA A 147 -2.49 -3.89 -19.39
N CYS A 148 -2.30 -2.67 -19.90
CA CYS A 148 -2.55 -1.45 -19.15
C CYS A 148 -4.04 -1.27 -18.83
N ARG A 149 -4.95 -1.62 -19.75
CA ARG A 149 -6.38 -1.58 -19.48
C ARG A 149 -6.73 -2.46 -18.28
N ILE A 150 -6.34 -3.73 -18.32
CA ILE A 150 -6.67 -4.72 -17.28
C ILE A 150 -6.01 -4.39 -15.95
N ALA A 151 -4.71 -4.06 -15.94
CA ALA A 151 -3.96 -3.90 -14.71
C ALA A 151 -4.07 -2.49 -14.10
N LEU A 152 -4.36 -1.46 -14.89
CA LEU A 152 -4.42 -0.08 -14.43
C LEU A 152 -5.84 0.48 -14.52
N VAL A 153 -6.43 0.53 -15.71
CA VAL A 153 -7.69 1.27 -15.93
C VAL A 153 -8.85 0.64 -15.16
N GLU A 154 -9.13 -0.64 -15.42
CA GLU A 154 -10.25 -1.38 -14.82
C GLU A 154 -10.04 -1.61 -13.30
N ALA A 155 -8.82 -1.44 -12.80
CA ALA A 155 -8.51 -1.54 -11.37
C ALA A 155 -8.71 -0.22 -10.60
N LEU A 156 -8.76 0.91 -11.31
CA LEU A 156 -8.84 2.24 -10.70
C LEU A 156 -10.26 2.81 -10.70
N THR A 157 -11.15 2.33 -11.57
CA THR A 157 -12.50 2.88 -11.69
C THR A 157 -13.47 1.86 -12.31
N ASP A 158 -14.71 1.88 -11.82
CA ASP A 158 -15.87 1.22 -12.43
C ASP A 158 -16.66 2.18 -13.36
N ASP A 159 -16.33 3.48 -13.37
CA ASP A 159 -16.97 4.47 -14.23
C ASP A 159 -16.45 4.36 -15.67
N GLU A 160 -17.36 4.09 -16.61
CA GLU A 160 -17.03 3.87 -18.02
C GLU A 160 -16.44 5.12 -18.72
N GLN A 161 -16.87 6.32 -18.33
CA GLN A 161 -16.34 7.57 -18.89
C GLN A 161 -14.91 7.83 -18.40
N THR A 162 -14.66 7.66 -17.10
CA THR A 162 -13.32 7.75 -16.53
C THR A 162 -12.41 6.68 -17.11
N ALA A 163 -12.89 5.44 -17.27
CA ALA A 163 -12.14 4.36 -17.88
C ALA A 163 -11.75 4.69 -19.33
N ALA A 164 -12.68 5.21 -20.12
CA ALA A 164 -12.41 5.63 -21.50
C ALA A 164 -11.34 6.74 -21.56
N ALA A 165 -11.45 7.77 -20.71
CA ALA A 165 -10.47 8.85 -20.64
C ALA A 165 -9.07 8.37 -20.22
N LEU A 166 -8.98 7.48 -19.23
CA LEU A 166 -7.70 6.86 -18.84
C LEU A 166 -7.11 6.04 -19.98
N LEU A 167 -7.94 5.32 -20.74
CA LEU A 167 -7.49 4.53 -21.88
C LEU A 167 -6.97 5.41 -23.03
N GLU A 168 -7.51 6.60 -23.24
CA GLU A 168 -6.93 7.58 -24.18
C GLU A 168 -5.50 7.97 -23.78
N VAL A 169 -5.26 8.19 -22.48
CA VAL A 169 -3.93 8.49 -21.94
C VAL A 169 -2.98 7.30 -22.11
N VAL A 170 -3.47 6.07 -21.94
CA VAL A 170 -2.69 4.85 -22.25
C VAL A 170 -2.28 4.83 -23.71
N ASN A 171 -3.23 5.02 -24.64
CA ASN A 171 -2.95 5.02 -26.07
C ASN A 171 -1.93 6.09 -26.46
N ALA A 172 -2.07 7.31 -25.93
CA ALA A 172 -1.12 8.39 -26.16
C ALA A 172 0.29 8.12 -25.60
N SER A 173 0.42 7.24 -24.61
CA SER A 173 1.71 6.89 -24.00
C SER A 173 2.51 5.84 -24.77
N PHE A 174 1.84 5.07 -25.64
CA PHE A 174 2.44 4.00 -26.45
C PHE A 174 2.42 4.25 -27.97
N ALA A 175 1.79 5.33 -28.42
CA ALA A 175 1.91 5.86 -29.77
C ALA A 175 3.34 6.36 -30.06
#